data_AF-A0A843HTZ3-F1
#
_entry.id   AF-A0A843HTZ3-F1
#
_cell.length_a   1.000
_cell.length_b   1.000
_cell.length_c   1.000
_cell.angle_alpha   90.00
_cell.angle_beta   90.00
_cell.angle_gamma   90.00
#
_symmetry.space_group_name_H-M   'P 1'
#
loop_
_entity.id
_entity.type
_entity.pdbx_description
1 polymer ?
#
loop_
_entity_poly.entity_id
_entity_poly.type
_entity_poly.pdbx_seq_one_letter_code
_entity_poly.pdbx_strand_id
1 'polypeptide(L)'
;MKQGIQSTLEKIGKYGCGFLCLCHALKVPDSEFLFTYYKAIELGLMNDECYVNDWGKFATWLSPDWEKYRCEKSNLKDKKAAFSIEYWYNPRTKLHHFKLKDWDPLENSVTVKEGMIESYRNFYLV
;
A
#
# COMPACT_ATOMS: atom_id res chain seq x y z
N MET A 1 27.99 -3.22 6.22
CA MET A 1 27.64 -3.44 4.80
C MET A 1 26.52 -2.47 4.45
N LYS A 2 26.69 -1.59 3.45
CA LYS A 2 25.54 -0.86 2.89
C LYS A 2 24.58 -1.92 2.35
N GLN A 3 23.52 -2.24 3.08
CA GLN A 3 22.35 -2.90 2.50
C GLN A 3 21.91 -1.96 1.37
N GLY A 4 22.19 -2.36 0.12
CA GLY A 4 22.20 -1.47 -1.03
C GLY A 4 20.80 -1.10 -1.50
N ILE A 5 20.73 -0.08 -2.36
CA ILE A 5 19.49 0.33 -3.04
C ILE A 5 18.77 -0.87 -3.67
N GLN A 6 19.52 -1.80 -4.28
CA GLN A 6 18.99 -3.03 -4.86
C GLN A 6 18.25 -3.90 -3.82
N SER A 7 18.83 -4.13 -2.65
CA SER A 7 18.19 -4.91 -1.59
C SER A 7 16.91 -4.24 -1.07
N THR A 8 16.89 -2.91 -0.99
CA THR A 8 15.68 -2.15 -0.62
C THR A 8 14.59 -2.30 -1.69
N LEU A 9 14.94 -2.16 -2.97
CA LEU A 9 13.99 -2.35 -4.07
C LEU A 9 13.45 -3.78 -4.12
N GLU A 10 14.30 -4.78 -3.92
CA GLU A 10 13.86 -6.18 -3.80
C GLU A 10 12.91 -6.40 -2.63
N LYS A 11 13.17 -5.76 -1.48
CA LYS A 11 12.28 -5.82 -0.32
C LYS A 11 10.92 -5.19 -0.62
N ILE A 12 10.91 -3.98 -1.19
CA ILE A 12 9.68 -3.29 -1.61
C ILE A 12 8.91 -4.16 -2.62
N GLY A 13 9.60 -4.75 -3.60
CA GLY A 13 9.01 -5.64 -4.59
C GLY A 13 8.52 -6.98 -4.03
N LYS A 14 8.81 -7.35 -2.78
CA LYS A 14 8.30 -8.57 -2.15
C LYS A 14 7.23 -8.30 -1.11
N TYR A 15 7.39 -7.24 -0.32
CA TYR A 15 6.57 -6.96 0.86
C TYR A 15 5.85 -5.61 0.80
N GLY A 16 6.20 -4.76 -0.14
CA GLY A 16 5.73 -3.38 -0.26
C GLY A 16 4.38 -3.19 -0.95
N CYS A 17 3.57 -4.22 -1.15
CA CYS A 17 2.31 -4.11 -1.90
C CYS A 17 1.38 -2.99 -1.37
N GLY A 18 1.26 -2.83 -0.04
CA GLY A 18 0.46 -1.76 0.55
C GLY A 18 1.02 -0.35 0.29
N PHE A 19 2.33 -0.19 0.47
CA PHE A 19 3.06 1.04 0.15
C PHE A 19 2.91 1.43 -1.33
N LEU A 20 3.14 0.46 -2.22
CA LEU A 20 3.04 0.64 -3.65
C LEU A 20 1.61 0.99 -4.09
N CYS A 21 0.58 0.40 -3.48
CA CYS A 21 -0.81 0.78 -3.73
C CYS A 21 -1.11 2.24 -3.33
N LEU A 22 -0.58 2.72 -2.20
CA LEU A 22 -0.72 4.13 -1.81
C LEU A 22 -0.04 5.05 -2.81
N CYS A 23 1.22 4.76 -3.15
CA CYS A 23 1.98 5.55 -4.11
C CYS A 23 1.28 5.61 -5.47
N HIS A 24 0.79 4.48 -5.98
CA HIS A 24 0.08 4.43 -7.25
C HIS A 24 -1.25 5.20 -7.20
N ALA A 25 -2.06 5.00 -6.15
CA ALA A 25 -3.36 5.68 -6.00
C ALA A 25 -3.20 7.21 -5.94
N LEU A 26 -2.13 7.68 -5.30
CA LEU A 26 -1.80 9.10 -5.14
C LEU A 26 -0.82 9.62 -6.18
N LYS A 27 -0.54 8.82 -7.23
CA LYS A 27 0.27 9.19 -8.39
C LYS A 27 1.68 9.68 -8.05
N VAL A 28 2.28 9.11 -7.00
CA VAL A 28 3.69 9.32 -6.66
C VAL A 28 4.54 8.80 -7.81
N PRO A 29 5.51 9.57 -8.35
CA PRO A 29 6.38 9.09 -9.42
C PRO A 29 7.27 7.93 -8.98
N ASP A 30 7.48 6.94 -9.85
CA ASP A 30 8.36 5.78 -9.58
C ASP A 30 9.79 6.20 -9.20
N SER A 31 10.29 7.30 -9.78
CA SER A 31 11.59 7.89 -9.45
C SER A 31 11.72 8.34 -8.00
N GLU A 32 10.60 8.56 -7.31
CA GLU A 32 10.57 9.01 -5.92
C GLU A 32 10.37 7.86 -4.92
N PHE A 33 10.03 6.64 -5.37
CA PHE A 33 9.66 5.54 -4.46
C PHE A 33 10.69 5.26 -3.38
N LEU A 34 11.98 5.27 -3.73
CA LEU A 34 13.04 5.00 -2.77
C LEU A 34 13.14 6.11 -1.72
N PHE A 35 13.06 7.37 -2.14
CA PHE A 35 13.02 8.52 -1.23
C PHE A 35 11.80 8.44 -0.32
N THR A 36 10.63 8.20 -0.92
CA THR A 36 9.35 8.06 -0.23
C THR A 36 9.37 6.94 0.80
N TYR A 37 9.97 5.79 0.46
CA TYR A 37 10.13 4.65 1.36
C TYR A 37 10.93 5.04 2.61
N TYR A 38 12.12 5.63 2.45
CA TYR A 38 12.95 6.02 3.59
C TYR A 38 12.30 7.11 4.43
N LYS A 39 11.67 8.10 3.78
CA LYS A 39 11.01 9.20 4.49
C LYS A 39 9.78 8.72 5.26
N ALA A 40 9.00 7.80 4.72
CA ALA A 40 7.86 7.20 5.43
C ALA A 40 8.30 6.44 6.68
N ILE A 41 9.46 5.77 6.64
CA ILE A 41 10.05 5.11 7.82
C ILE A 41 10.51 6.14 8.85
N GLU A 42 11.23 7.18 8.43
CA GLU A 42 11.68 8.26 9.30
C GLU A 42 10.51 8.95 10.01
N LEU A 43 9.39 9.14 9.32
CA LEU A 43 8.17 9.76 9.85
C LEU A 43 7.29 8.79 10.68
N GLY A 44 7.69 7.52 10.81
CA GLY A 44 6.93 6.49 11.52
C GLY A 44 5.61 6.07 10.85
N LEU A 45 5.40 6.45 9.59
CA LEU A 45 4.21 6.09 8.80
C LEU A 45 4.24 4.61 8.36
N MET A 46 5.44 4.06 8.26
CA MET A 46 5.72 2.68 7.85
C MET A 46 6.94 2.15 8.61
N ASN A 47 7.07 0.84 8.80
CA ASN A 47 8.32 0.24 9.29
C ASN A 47 9.23 -0.20 8.14
N ASP A 48 10.42 -0.69 8.47
CA ASP A 48 11.42 -1.16 7.50
C ASP A 48 11.06 -2.51 6.84
N GLU A 49 9.99 -3.16 7.29
CA GLU A 49 9.37 -4.35 6.68
C GLU A 49 8.20 -4.00 5.74
N CYS A 50 8.03 -2.72 5.39
CA CYS A 50 6.95 -2.20 4.54
C CYS A 50 5.54 -2.27 5.16
N TYR A 51 5.42 -2.50 6.47
CA TYR A 51 4.13 -2.45 7.17
C TYR A 51 3.72 -0.99 7.38
N VAL A 52 2.57 -0.61 6.83
CA VAL A 52 1.99 0.73 7.01
C VAL A 52 1.31 0.83 8.37
N ASN A 53 1.82 1.72 9.22
CA ASN A 53 1.33 1.91 10.60
C ASN A 53 0.04 2.71 10.63
N ASP A 54 -0.03 3.81 9.87
CA ASP A 54 -1.18 4.71 9.80
C ASP A 54 -1.46 5.09 8.34
N TRP A 55 -2.42 4.38 7.74
CA TRP A 55 -2.76 4.54 6.33
C TRP A 55 -3.31 5.93 6.00
N GLY A 56 -4.12 6.53 6.88
CA GLY A 56 -4.71 7.84 6.64
C GLY A 56 -3.67 8.96 6.67
N LYS A 57 -2.78 8.94 7.68
CA LYS A 57 -1.66 9.89 7.73
C LYS A 57 -0.69 9.69 6.59
N PHE A 58 -0.42 8.44 6.20
CA PHE A 58 0.46 8.16 5.07
C PHE A 58 -0.15 8.70 3.77
N ALA A 59 -1.43 8.43 3.50
CA ALA A 59 -2.13 8.98 2.34
C ALA A 59 -2.14 10.52 2.33
N THR A 60 -2.39 11.15 3.49
CA THR A 60 -2.32 12.62 3.64
C THR A 60 -0.93 13.17 3.32
N TRP A 61 0.13 12.47 3.77
CA TRP A 61 1.51 12.90 3.51
C TRP A 61 1.92 12.76 2.04
N LEU A 62 1.43 11.72 1.35
CA LEU A 62 1.65 11.49 -0.08
C LEU A 62 0.74 12.34 -0.97
N SER A 63 -0.24 13.01 -0.39
CA SER A 63 -1.34 13.62 -1.11
C SER A 63 -0.85 14.72 -2.05
N PRO A 64 -1.23 14.68 -3.35
CA PRO A 64 -1.12 15.86 -4.18
C PRO A 64 -2.04 16.95 -3.59
N ASP A 65 -1.63 18.21 -3.68
CA ASP A 65 -2.46 19.36 -3.29
C ASP A 65 -2.86 19.44 -1.81
N TRP A 66 -2.13 18.77 -0.91
CA TRP A 66 -2.33 18.83 0.55
C TRP A 66 -3.69 18.31 1.03
N GLU A 67 -4.34 17.43 0.26
CA GLU A 67 -5.61 16.84 0.70
C GLU A 67 -5.41 15.97 1.94
N LYS A 68 -6.42 15.97 2.82
CA LYS A 68 -6.41 15.16 4.04
C LYS A 68 -7.23 13.90 3.83
N TYR A 69 -6.65 12.78 4.23
CA TYR A 69 -7.26 11.48 4.11
C TYR A 69 -7.50 10.85 5.47
N ARG A 70 -8.72 10.31 5.63
CA ARG A 70 -9.03 9.32 6.65
C ARG A 70 -9.09 7.94 6.01
N CYS A 71 -8.54 6.93 6.68
CA CYS A 71 -8.63 5.54 6.23
C CYS A 71 -9.51 4.73 7.19
N GLU A 72 -10.43 3.94 6.64
CA GLU A 72 -11.22 2.98 7.40
C GLU A 72 -11.02 1.56 6.85
N LYS A 73 -10.86 0.59 7.77
CA LYS A 73 -10.92 -0.84 7.43
C LYS A 73 -12.39 -1.28 7.43
N SER A 74 -12.83 -1.91 6.35
CA SER A 74 -14.19 -2.47 6.22
C SER A 74 -14.17 -3.79 5.45
N ASN A 75 -15.14 -4.67 5.68
CA ASN A 75 -15.36 -5.86 4.84
C ASN A 75 -16.10 -5.53 3.53
N LEU A 76 -16.59 -4.29 3.39
CA LEU A 76 -17.29 -3.81 2.21
C LEU A 76 -16.52 -2.65 1.55
N LYS A 77 -16.52 -2.67 0.22
CA LYS A 77 -16.07 -1.54 -0.58
C LYS A 77 -17.10 -0.41 -0.49
N ASP A 78 -16.66 0.76 -0.04
CA ASP A 78 -17.53 1.93 -0.01
C ASP A 78 -17.45 2.70 -1.33
N LYS A 79 -18.59 2.98 -1.94
CA LYS A 79 -18.69 3.75 -3.19
C LYS A 79 -18.45 5.25 -2.98
N LYS A 80 -18.50 5.74 -1.74
CA LYS A 80 -18.22 7.13 -1.38
C LYS A 80 -16.75 7.40 -1.06
N ALA A 81 -15.93 6.34 -0.95
CA ALA A 81 -14.50 6.50 -0.77
C ALA A 81 -13.89 7.12 -2.03
N ALA A 82 -12.90 8.01 -1.85
CA ALA A 82 -12.11 8.56 -2.94
C ALA A 82 -11.37 7.43 -3.68
N PHE A 83 -10.81 6.48 -2.92
CA PHE A 83 -10.30 5.22 -3.43
C PHE A 83 -10.34 4.12 -2.36
N SER A 84 -10.19 2.87 -2.79
CA SER A 84 -10.11 1.72 -1.90
C SER A 84 -8.95 0.80 -2.31
N ILE A 85 -8.20 0.32 -1.32
CA ILE A 85 -7.19 -0.74 -1.51
C ILE A 85 -7.81 -2.05 -1.01
N GLU A 86 -7.75 -3.08 -1.83
CA GLU A 86 -8.25 -4.42 -1.52
C GLU A 86 -7.20 -5.18 -0.71
N TYR A 87 -7.63 -5.87 0.35
CA TYR A 87 -6.79 -6.75 1.16
C TYR A 87 -7.23 -8.20 0.94
N TRP A 88 -6.38 -8.95 0.26
CA TRP A 88 -6.60 -10.32 -0.14
C TRP A 88 -5.93 -11.28 0.82
N TYR A 89 -6.58 -12.43 1.07
CA TYR A 89 -6.04 -13.54 1.83
C TYR A 89 -6.16 -14.83 1.03
N ASN A 90 -5.11 -15.64 1.05
CA ASN A 90 -5.13 -16.98 0.48
C ASN A 90 -5.03 -18.03 1.61
N PRO A 91 -6.09 -18.85 1.82
CA PRO A 91 -6.12 -19.82 2.91
C PRO A 91 -5.13 -20.98 2.72
N ARG A 92 -4.64 -21.25 1.50
CA ARG A 92 -3.66 -22.29 1.21
C ARG A 92 -2.24 -21.86 1.58
N THR A 93 -1.85 -20.64 1.21
CA THR A 93 -0.50 -20.11 1.48
C THR A 93 -0.39 -19.38 2.82
N LYS A 94 -1.53 -19.02 3.43
CA LYS A 94 -1.63 -18.17 4.62
C LYS A 94 -1.04 -16.77 4.43
N LEU A 95 -0.87 -16.34 3.19
CA LEU A 95 -0.33 -15.03 2.84
C LEU A 95 -1.45 -14.03 2.58
N HIS A 96 -1.10 -12.75 2.74
CA HIS A 96 -1.95 -11.63 2.41
C HIS A 96 -1.31 -10.77 1.32
N HIS A 97 -2.14 -10.00 0.63
CA HIS A 97 -1.70 -9.12 -0.45
C HIS A 97 -2.60 -7.89 -0.55
N PHE A 98 -2.00 -6.74 -0.85
CA PHE A 98 -2.73 -5.52 -1.16
C PHE A 98 -2.70 -5.25 -2.67
N LYS A 99 -3.86 -4.90 -3.24
CA LYS A 99 -3.95 -4.43 -4.62
C LYS A 99 -5.01 -3.36 -4.77
N LEU A 100 -4.93 -2.61 -5.86
CA LEU A 100 -6.03 -1.78 -6.34
C LEU A 100 -6.93 -2.61 -7.25
N LYS A 101 -8.13 -2.09 -7.52
CA LYS A 101 -9.12 -2.77 -8.38
C LYS A 101 -8.53 -3.13 -9.74
N ASP A 102 -7.85 -2.17 -10.36
CA ASP A 102 -7.37 -2.24 -11.74
C ASP A 102 -5.83 -2.30 -11.83
N TRP A 103 -5.14 -2.46 -10.68
CA TRP A 103 -3.68 -2.52 -10.63
C TRP A 103 -3.19 -3.41 -9.47
N ASP A 104 -2.31 -4.35 -9.78
CA ASP A 104 -1.67 -5.23 -8.81
C ASP A 104 -0.16 -4.95 -8.79
N PRO A 105 0.43 -4.53 -7.65
CA PRO A 105 1.87 -4.28 -7.57
C PRO A 105 2.71 -5.54 -7.81
N LEU A 106 2.13 -6.72 -7.63
CA LEU A 106 2.77 -8.01 -7.85
C LEU A 106 1.89 -8.83 -8.82
N GLU A 107 1.89 -8.45 -10.11
CA GLU A 107 1.01 -8.92 -11.21
C GLU A 107 0.70 -10.44 -11.27
N ASN A 108 1.48 -11.28 -10.59
CA ASN A 108 1.33 -12.73 -10.54
C ASN A 108 1.14 -13.31 -9.13
N SER A 109 0.64 -12.52 -8.18
CA SER A 109 0.42 -12.96 -6.80
C SER A 109 -0.56 -14.15 -6.75
N VAL A 110 -0.05 -15.32 -6.34
CA VAL A 110 -0.89 -16.50 -6.06
C VAL A 110 -1.93 -16.20 -4.97
N THR A 111 -1.64 -15.23 -4.10
CA THR A 111 -2.57 -14.75 -3.08
C THR A 111 -3.82 -14.14 -3.70
N VAL A 112 -3.69 -13.43 -4.83
CA VAL A 112 -4.84 -12.84 -5.54
C VAL A 112 -5.52 -13.86 -6.44
N LYS A 113 -4.74 -14.68 -7.17
CA LYS A 113 -5.29 -15.66 -8.13
C LYS A 113 -6.19 -16.72 -7.49
N GLU A 114 -5.83 -17.16 -6.29
CA GLU A 114 -6.51 -18.25 -5.59
C GLU A 114 -7.13 -17.83 -4.24
N GLY A 115 -6.99 -16.56 -3.88
CA GLY A 115 -7.50 -16.04 -2.61
C GLY A 115 -8.85 -15.37 -2.72
N MET A 116 -9.20 -14.66 -1.65
CA MET A 116 -10.43 -13.88 -1.55
C MET A 116 -10.15 -12.56 -0.85
N ILE A 117 -10.97 -11.55 -1.15
CA ILE A 117 -10.93 -10.28 -0.44
C ILE A 117 -11.43 -10.50 0.99
N GLU A 118 -10.59 -10.16 1.97
CA GLU A 118 -10.93 -10.21 3.39
C GLU A 118 -11.41 -8.84 3.90
N SER A 119 -10.79 -7.77 3.41
CA SER A 119 -11.20 -6.40 3.75
C SER A 119 -10.77 -5.39 2.71
N TYR A 120 -11.19 -4.15 2.90
CA TYR A 120 -10.81 -2.97 2.16
C TYR A 120 -10.15 -1.98 3.12
N ARG A 121 -9.26 -1.16 2.59
CA ARG A 121 -8.86 0.12 3.18
C ARG A 121 -9.53 1.21 2.35
N ASN A 122 -10.60 1.80 2.87
CA ASN A 122 -11.37 2.85 2.21
C ASN A 122 -10.80 4.22 2.62
N PHE A 123 -10.47 5.06 1.65
CA PHE A 123 -9.89 6.38 1.86
C PHE A 123 -10.91 7.46 1.55
N TYR A 124 -11.11 8.39 2.49
CA TYR A 124 -12.06 9.49 2.38
C TYR A 124 -11.32 10.82 2.51
N LEU A 125 -11.71 11.78 1.66
CA LEU A 125 -11.30 13.18 1.83
C LEU A 125 -11.97 13.76 3.09
N VAL A 126 -11.23 14.57 3.83
CA VAL A 126 -11.65 15.22 5.08
C VAL A 126 -11.50 16.74 4.97
#